data_AF-A0A6G0Y3P3-F1
#
_entry.id   AF-A0A6G0Y3P3-F1
#
_cell.length_a   1.000
_cell.length_b   1.000
_cell.length_c   1.000
_cell.angle_alpha   90.00
_cell.angle_beta   90.00
_cell.angle_gamma   90.00
#
_symmetry.space_group_name_H-M   'P 1'
#
loop_
_entity.id
_entity.type
_entity.pdbx_description
1 polymer ?
#
loop_
_entity_poly.entity_id
_entity_poly.type
_entity_poly.pdbx_seq_one_letter_code
_entity_poly.pdbx_strand_id
1 'polypeptide(L)' 'MWKVVHFFNDNSVEPVSDYWLNKDNNVCAWPNNNHLAKKLRNNRAKPNKFDFTNYKCRVLSQNIC' A
#
# COMPACT_ATOMS: atom_id res chain seq x y z
N MET A 1 10.67 -1.97 4.99
CA MET A 1 10.48 -3.35 4.48
C MET A 1 9.34 -3.33 3.48
N TRP A 2 9.46 -4.06 2.36
CA TRP A 2 8.37 -4.19 1.40
C TRP A 2 7.54 -5.43 1.77
N LYS A 3 6.24 -5.34 1.51
CA LYS A 3 5.26 -6.41 1.72
C LYS A 3 4.44 -6.53 0.43
N VAL A 4 4.18 -7.76 0.00
CA VAL A 4 3.25 -8.01 -1.10
C VAL A 4 1.85 -8.04 -0.52
N VAL A 5 0.96 -7.20 -1.04
CA VAL A 5 -0.44 -7.20 -0.66
C VAL A 5 -1.31 -7.54 -1.86
N HIS A 6 -2.37 -8.26 -1.58
CA HIS A 6 -3.45 -8.52 -2.50
C HIS A 6 -4.61 -7.58 -2.17
N PHE A 7 -5.00 -6.75 -3.13
CA PHE A 7 -6.19 -5.91 -3.05
C PHE A 7 -7.40 -6.72 -3.47
N PHE A 8 -8.31 -6.98 -2.53
CA PHE A 8 -9.52 -7.76 -2.80
C PHE A 8 -10.46 -7.10 -3.81
N ASN A 9 -10.44 -5.76 -3.86
CA ASN A 9 -11.38 -4.99 -4.68
C ASN A 9 -11.06 -5.09 -6.18
N ASP A 10 -9.79 -5.25 -6.52
CA ASP A 10 -9.29 -5.26 -7.91
C ASP A 10 -8.55 -6.55 -8.26
N ASN A 11 -8.58 -7.55 -7.37
CA ASN A 11 -7.83 -8.81 -7.44
C ASN A 11 -6.34 -8.63 -7.82
N SER A 12 -5.78 -7.47 -7.46
CA SER A 12 -4.48 -7.01 -7.89
C SER A 12 -3.45 -7.24 -6.81
N VAL A 13 -2.28 -7.75 -7.20
CA VAL A 13 -1.16 -8.03 -6.30
C VAL A 13 -0.08 -7.00 -6.51
N GLU A 14 0.26 -6.26 -5.46
CA GLU A 14 1.17 -5.12 -5.54
C GLU A 14 2.16 -5.13 -4.36
N PRO A 15 3.45 -4.80 -4.60
CA PRO A 15 4.41 -4.59 -3.54
C PRO A 15 4.23 -3.19 -2.93
N VAL A 16 4.02 -3.15 -1.62
CA VAL A 16 3.80 -1.91 -0.86
C VAL A 16 4.77 -1.81 0.30
N SER A 17 5.03 -0.58 0.72
CA SER A 17 5.86 -0.35 1.89
C SER A 17 5.07 -0.66 3.16
N ASP A 18 5.73 -1.20 4.19
CA ASP A 18 5.10 -1.45 5.49
C ASP A 18 4.48 -0.18 6.11
N TYR A 19 5.02 0.99 5.78
CA TYR A 19 4.46 2.28 6.20
C TYR A 19 3.04 2.55 5.70
N TRP A 20 2.59 1.84 4.66
CA TRP A 20 1.27 2.02 4.06
C TRP A 20 0.26 1.01 4.60
N LEU A 21 0.72 0.01 5.35
CA LEU A 21 -0.14 -0.96 5.99
C LEU A 21 -0.53 -0.50 7.39
N ASN A 22 -1.79 -0.70 7.75
CA ASN A 22 -2.22 -0.53 9.13
C ASN A 22 -1.61 -1.65 10.01
N LYS A 23 -1.58 -1.45 11.34
CA LYS A 23 -1.04 -2.43 12.31
C LYS A 23 -1.61 -3.84 12.13
N ASP A 24 -2.87 -3.93 11.73
CA ASP A 24 -3.57 -5.20 11.52
C ASP A 24 -3.29 -5.85 10.16
N ASN A 25 -2.48 -5.23 9.28
CA ASN A 25 -2.13 -5.70 7.92
C ASN A 25 -3.33 -6.00 7.00
N ASN A 26 -4.54 -5.58 7.38
CA ASN A 26 -5.79 -5.81 6.65
C ASN A 26 -6.21 -4.63 5.77
N VAL A 27 -5.54 -3.49 5.93
CA VAL A 27 -5.85 -2.24 5.23
C VAL A 27 -4.54 -1.63 4.75
N CYS A 28 -4.49 -1.29 3.46
CA CYS A 28 -3.39 -0.60 2.82
C CYS A 28 -3.88 0.78 2.38
N ALA A 29 -3.15 1.80 2.79
CA ALA A 29 -3.31 3.16 2.31
C ALA A 29 -2.66 3.26 0.93
N TRP A 30 -3.48 3.27 -0.11
CA TRP A 30 -3.03 3.39 -1.50
C TRP A 30 -3.24 4.81 -2.01
N PRO A 31 -2.29 5.39 -2.75
CA PRO A 31 -2.47 6.69 -3.37
C PRO A 31 -3.59 6.64 -4.42
N ASN A 32 -4.54 7.56 -4.33
CA ASN A 32 -5.68 7.63 -5.26
C ASN A 32 -5.27 8.21 -6.64
N ASN A 33 -4.12 8.89 -6.70
CA ASN A 33 -3.64 9.52 -7.92
C ASN A 33 -2.41 8.80 -8.46
N ASN A 34 -2.50 8.16 -9.63
CA ASN A 34 -1.41 7.42 -10.26
C ASN A 34 -0.15 8.27 -10.49
N HIS A 35 -0.30 9.58 -10.77
CA HIS A 35 0.84 10.50 -10.91
C HIS A 35 1.61 10.68 -9.59
N LEU A 36 0.88 10.76 -8.48
CA LEU A 36 1.47 10.83 -7.14
C LEU A 36 1.92 9.45 -6.67
N ALA A 37 1.29 8.37 -7.11
CA ALA A 37 1.60 7.02 -6.66
C ALA A 37 3.07 6.67 -6.87
N LYS A 38 3.62 6.96 -8.05
CA LYS A 38 5.04 6.70 -8.35
C LYS A 38 5.98 7.50 -7.45
N LYS A 39 5.65 8.78 -7.22
CA LYS A 39 6.43 9.69 -6.35
C LYS A 39 6.33 9.27 -4.87
N LEU A 40 5.15 8.92 -4.41
CA LEU A 40 4.86 8.51 -3.03
C LEU A 40 5.49 7.14 -2.71
N ARG A 41 5.44 6.19 -3.66
CA ARG A 41 6.13 4.89 -3.54
C ARG A 41 7.64 5.10 -3.42
N ASN A 42 8.24 5.91 -4.30
CA ASN A 42 9.68 6.20 -4.24
C ASN A 42 10.08 6.92 -2.94
N ASN A 43 9.29 7.89 -2.50
CA ASN A 43 9.57 8.65 -1.29
C ASN A 43 9.22 7.93 0.01
N ARG A 44 8.64 6.71 -0.05
CA ARG A 44 8.07 6.00 1.11
C ARG A 44 7.21 6.93 1.97
N ALA A 45 6.43 7.78 1.30
CA ALA A 45 5.70 8.87 1.94
C ALA A 45 4.69 8.31 2.94
N LYS A 46 4.53 8.96 4.09
CA LYS A 46 3.53 8.55 5.08
C LYS A 46 2.12 8.73 4.50
N PRO A 47 1.21 7.78 4.73
CA PRO A 47 -0.16 7.92 4.24
C PRO A 47 -0.83 9.14 4.86
N ASN A 48 -1.38 9.99 3.99
CA ASN A 48 -2.10 11.22 4.33
C ASN A 48 -3.57 11.08 3.92
N LYS A 49 -4.50 11.59 4.73
CA LYS A 49 -5.95 11.39 4.49
C LYS A 49 -6.48 11.97 3.17
N PHE A 50 -5.74 12.89 2.55
CA PHE A 50 -6.13 13.57 1.31
C PHE A 50 -5.65 12.84 0.05
N ASP A 51 -4.41 12.36 0.07
CA ASP A 51 -3.77 11.74 -1.09
C ASP A 51 -3.88 10.20 -1.10
N PHE A 52 -4.20 9.62 0.06
CA PHE A 52 -4.28 8.18 0.25
C PHE A 52 -5.68 7.74 0.61
N THR A 53 -6.13 6.70 -0.07
CA THR A 53 -7.39 6.01 0.20
C THR A 53 -7.07 4.65 0.81
N ASN A 54 -7.82 4.29 1.85
CA ASN A 54 -7.64 3.02 2.54
C ASN A 54 -8.41 1.93 1.80
N TYR A 55 -7.68 0.95 1.28
CA TYR A 55 -8.26 -0.21 0.63
C TYR A 55 -8.06 -1.45 1.50
N LYS A 56 -9.07 -2.30 1.55
CA LYS A 56 -8.94 -3.61 2.19
C LYS A 56 -7.97 -4.46 1.37
N CYS A 57 -6.94 -4.95 2.04
CA CYS A 57 -5.92 -5.78 1.42
C CYS A 57 -5.57 -6.95 2.34
N ARG A 58 -4.97 -7.98 1.77
CA ARG A 58 -4.38 -9.07 2.52
C ARG A 58 -2.90 -9.16 2.19
N VAL A 59 -2.06 -9.16 3.21
CA VAL A 59 -0.63 -9.42 3.01
C VAL A 59 -0.44 -10.87 2.58
N LEU A 60 0.15 -11.06 1.41
CA LEU A 60 0.51 -12.37 0.86
C LEU A 60 1.94 -12.76 1.24
N SER A 61 2.86 -11.79 1.24
CA SER A 61 4.26 -12.03 1.57
C SER A 61 4.86 -10.85 2.34
N GLN A 62 5.69 -11.16 3.32
CA GLN A 62 6.44 -10.23 4.15
C GLN A 62 7.93 -10.53 3.98
N ASN A 63 8.82 -9.53 4.09
CA ASN A 63 10.27 -9.67 3.85
C ASN A 63 10.67 -9.91 2.38
N ILE A 64 10.09 -9.16 1.44
CA ILE A 64 10.75 -9.02 0.13
C ILE A 64 11.91 -8.02 0.31
N CYS A 65 13.13 -8.55 0.27
CA CYS A 65 14.39 -7.80 0.27
C CYS A 65 14.80 -7.44 -1.16
#